data_AF-A0A7W1DX61-F1
#
_entry.id   AF-A0A7W1DX61-F1
#
_cell.length_a   1.000
_cell.length_b   1.000
_cell.length_c   1.000
_cell.angle_alpha   90.00
_cell.angle_beta   90.00
_cell.angle_gamma   90.00
#
_symmetry.space_group_name_H-M   'P 1'
#
loop_
_entity.id
_entity.type
_entity.pdbx_description
1 polymer ?
#
loop_
_entity_poly.entity_id
_entity_poly.type
_entity_poly.pdbx_seq_one_letter_code
_entity_poly.pdbx_strand_id
1 'polypeptide(L)'
;TAVLLGGFLLWGLRPGPLLFTQHPDFAWGLIASMYIGNVMLVLLNIFATPLFASLLWVPYAIQAAFVVLFSVVGAYSLNNNPLDVVVMIAFGILGFAMKRLDYPAAGLILGLVLGPLAEKSLRQSLTLSRGDWSIFFTRPIAAVLMVLAVAALLWPLARKALVRSARNREMRNVEREVQRSGGEE
;
A
#
# COMPACT_ATOMS: atom_id res chain seq x y z
N THR A 1 6.04 -5.86 17.29
CA THR A 1 5.97 -6.82 18.41
C THR A 1 7.33 -7.10 19.03
N ALA A 2 8.38 -7.41 18.26
CA ALA A 2 9.74 -7.61 18.81
C ALA A 2 10.29 -6.39 19.57
N VAL A 3 9.96 -5.16 19.17
CA VAL A 3 10.40 -3.92 19.85
C VAL A 3 9.76 -3.76 21.24
N LEU A 4 8.47 -4.08 21.40
CA LEU A 4 7.79 -4.04 22.70
C LEU A 4 8.29 -5.16 23.62
N LEU A 5 8.47 -6.36 23.09
CA LEU A 5 8.97 -7.51 23.86
C LEU A 5 10.43 -7.30 24.27
N GLY A 6 11.25 -6.73 23.37
CA GLY A 6 12.62 -6.30 23.66
C GLY A 6 12.68 -5.17 24.69
N GLY A 7 11.79 -4.19 24.62
CA GLY A 7 11.69 -3.11 25.60
C GLY A 7 11.37 -3.62 27.01
N PHE A 8 10.41 -4.53 27.16
CA PHE A 8 10.10 -5.12 28.47
C PHE A 8 11.24 -5.97 29.02
N LEU A 9 11.88 -6.78 28.17
CA LEU A 9 13.03 -7.59 28.57
C LEU A 9 14.23 -6.71 28.99
N LEU A 10 14.46 -5.57 28.34
CA LEU A 10 15.51 -4.60 28.74
C LEU A 10 15.26 -4.01 30.13
N TRP A 11 13.99 -3.87 30.52
CA TRP A 11 13.58 -3.39 31.85
C TRP A 11 13.41 -4.53 32.87
N GLY A 12 13.82 -5.76 32.53
CA GLY A 12 13.69 -6.94 33.38
C GLY A 12 12.26 -7.47 33.55
N LEU A 13 11.30 -6.88 32.85
CA LEU A 13 9.87 -7.23 32.92
C LEU A 13 9.58 -8.40 31.99
N ARG A 14 9.12 -9.53 32.54
CA ARG A 14 8.70 -10.69 31.73
C ARG A 14 7.23 -10.54 31.34
N PRO A 15 6.92 -10.32 30.05
CA PRO A 15 5.53 -10.15 29.62
C PRO A 15 4.75 -11.45 29.84
N GLY A 16 3.66 -11.36 30.59
CA GLY A 16 2.79 -12.48 30.97
C GLY A 16 1.81 -12.07 32.08
N PRO A 17 0.93 -12.98 32.54
CA PRO A 17 -0.04 -12.71 33.60
C PRO A 17 0.62 -12.19 34.90
N LEU A 18 1.87 -12.61 35.13
CA LEU A 18 2.71 -12.19 36.25
C LEU A 18 3.02 -10.69 36.26
N LEU A 19 3.01 -10.03 35.10
CA LEU A 19 3.30 -8.59 34.99
C LEU A 19 2.16 -7.75 35.61
N PHE A 20 0.92 -8.23 35.52
CA PHE A 20 -0.23 -7.61 36.16
C PHE A 20 -0.27 -7.80 37.68
N THR A 21 0.40 -8.84 38.20
CA THR A 21 0.45 -9.13 39.64
C THR A 21 1.69 -8.56 40.33
N GLN A 22 2.86 -8.60 39.67
CA GLN A 22 4.13 -8.13 40.24
C GLN A 22 4.36 -6.64 40.00
N HIS A 23 3.86 -6.08 38.88
CA HIS A 23 4.02 -4.68 38.51
C HIS A 23 2.68 -4.07 38.03
N PRO A 24 1.65 -4.04 38.89
CA PRO A 24 0.31 -3.56 38.52
C PRO A 24 0.32 -2.09 38.06
N ASP A 25 1.12 -1.22 38.70
CA ASP A 25 1.21 0.20 38.35
C ASP A 25 1.74 0.40 36.92
N PHE A 26 2.69 -0.42 36.49
CA PHE A 26 3.24 -0.35 35.14
C PHE A 26 2.26 -0.90 34.10
N ALA A 27 1.62 -2.04 34.38
CA ALA A 27 0.63 -2.64 33.46
C ALA A 27 -0.56 -1.71 33.24
N TRP A 28 -1.14 -1.20 34.32
CA TRP A 28 -2.27 -0.26 34.26
C TRP A 28 -1.84 1.11 33.75
N GLY A 29 -0.64 1.58 34.10
CA GLY A 29 -0.06 2.81 33.56
C GLY A 29 0.15 2.73 32.04
N LEU A 30 0.63 1.60 31.52
CA LEU A 30 0.80 1.39 30.08
C LEU A 30 -0.55 1.38 29.36
N ILE A 31 -1.53 0.62 29.86
CA ILE A 31 -2.88 0.57 29.29
C ILE A 31 -3.54 1.95 29.33
N ALA A 32 -3.47 2.65 30.47
CA ALA A 32 -4.00 4.00 30.63
C ALA A 32 -3.29 4.99 29.69
N SER A 33 -1.97 4.93 29.55
CA SER A 33 -1.20 5.80 28.64
C SER A 33 -1.55 5.55 27.18
N MET A 34 -1.85 4.30 26.79
CA MET A 34 -2.30 3.98 25.44
C MET A 34 -3.69 4.59 25.18
N TYR A 35 -4.58 4.54 26.17
CA TYR A 35 -5.91 5.13 26.05
C TYR A 35 -5.85 6.65 25.98
N ILE A 36 -5.16 7.28 26.94
CA ILE A 36 -4.94 8.73 26.99
C ILE A 36 -4.19 9.21 25.74
N GLY A 37 -3.19 8.45 25.30
CA GLY A 37 -2.42 8.74 24.09
C GLY A 37 -3.28 8.71 22.83
N ASN A 38 -4.21 7.76 22.69
CA ASN A 38 -5.16 7.74 21.58
C ASN A 38 -6.13 8.92 21.64
N VAL A 39 -6.65 9.27 22.82
CA VAL A 39 -7.52 10.44 23.00
C VAL A 39 -6.76 11.72 22.63
N MET A 40 -5.52 11.87 23.11
CA MET A 40 -4.66 13.00 22.78
C MET A 40 -4.30 13.02 21.29
N LEU A 41 -4.06 11.87 20.67
CA LEU A 41 -3.80 11.74 19.23
C LEU A 41 -5.02 12.19 18.40
N VAL A 42 -6.23 11.88 18.84
CA VAL A 42 -7.47 12.36 18.19
C VAL A 42 -7.59 13.88 18.34
N LEU A 43 -7.40 14.42 19.55
CA LEU A 43 -7.43 15.86 19.79
C LEU A 43 -6.38 16.60 18.95
N LEU A 44 -5.16 16.08 18.91
CA LEU A 44 -4.06 16.62 18.12
C LEU A 44 -4.36 16.55 16.62
N ASN A 45 -4.93 15.45 16.14
CA ASN A 45 -5.35 15.34 14.74
C ASN A 45 -6.42 16.36 14.41
N ILE A 46 -7.45 16.54 15.25
CA ILE A 46 -8.50 17.55 15.00
C ILE A 46 -7.90 18.96 14.96
N PHE A 47 -6.96 19.27 15.87
CA PHE A 47 -6.30 20.57 15.90
C PHE A 47 -5.32 20.79 14.73
N ALA A 48 -4.59 19.75 14.31
CA ALA A 48 -3.60 19.84 13.25
C ALA A 48 -4.21 19.71 11.84
N THR A 49 -5.36 19.04 11.69
CA THR A 49 -6.08 18.90 10.42
C THR A 49 -6.32 20.24 9.71
N PRO A 50 -6.80 21.33 10.35
CA PRO A 50 -6.97 22.62 9.66
C PRO A 50 -5.65 23.21 9.16
N LEU A 51 -4.54 22.98 9.88
CA LEU A 51 -3.21 23.41 9.43
C LEU A 51 -2.79 22.67 8.16
N PHE A 52 -2.95 21.34 8.13
CA PHE A 52 -2.66 20.53 6.94
C PHE A 52 -3.66 20.78 5.79
N ALA A 53 -4.93 21.04 6.11
CA ALA A 53 -5.94 21.39 5.13
C ALA A 53 -5.65 22.74 4.46
N SER A 54 -5.12 23.72 5.21
CA SER A 54 -4.67 25.00 4.66
C SER A 54 -3.58 24.82 3.59
N LEU A 55 -2.71 23.82 3.74
CA LEU A 55 -1.70 23.52 2.72
C LEU A 55 -2.31 23.15 1.36
N LEU A 56 -3.52 22.55 1.33
CA LEU A 56 -4.23 22.22 0.08
C LEU A 56 -4.71 23.47 -0.68
N TRP A 57 -4.89 24.61 0.00
CA TRP A 57 -5.31 25.87 -0.63
C TRP A 57 -4.17 26.54 -1.41
N VAL A 58 -2.92 26.17 -1.12
CA VAL A 58 -1.76 26.65 -1.87
C VAL A 58 -1.84 26.11 -3.31
N PRO A 59 -1.59 26.92 -4.36
CA PRO A 59 -1.67 26.45 -5.74
C PRO A 59 -0.72 25.27 -5.97
N TYR A 60 -1.19 24.28 -6.74
CA TYR A 60 -0.50 23.00 -6.97
C TYR A 60 0.95 23.18 -7.48
N ALA A 61 1.23 24.24 -8.24
CA ALA A 61 2.57 24.55 -8.72
C ALA A 61 3.58 24.79 -7.58
N ILE A 62 3.17 25.49 -6.53
CA ILE A 62 4.04 25.77 -5.37
C ILE A 62 4.24 24.50 -4.55
N GLN A 63 3.17 23.72 -4.31
CA GLN A 63 3.27 22.43 -3.63
C GLN A 63 4.23 21.48 -4.37
N ALA A 64 4.09 21.38 -5.69
CA ALA A 64 4.97 20.56 -6.52
C ALA A 64 6.43 21.00 -6.43
N ALA A 65 6.70 22.32 -6.43
CA ALA A 65 8.05 22.84 -6.26
C ALA A 65 8.67 22.45 -4.92
N PHE A 66 7.93 22.58 -3.81
CA PHE A 66 8.40 22.14 -2.49
C PHE A 66 8.63 20.63 -2.42
N VAL A 67 7.74 19.82 -2.99
CA VAL A 67 7.91 18.35 -3.03
C VAL A 67 9.18 17.98 -3.80
N VAL A 68 9.41 18.59 -4.97
CA VAL A 68 10.63 18.34 -5.75
C VAL A 68 11.88 18.79 -4.99
N LEU A 69 11.85 19.97 -4.37
CA LEU A 69 12.95 20.48 -3.56
C LEU A 69 13.31 19.53 -2.42
N PHE A 70 12.33 19.12 -1.61
CA PHE A 70 12.55 18.19 -0.51
C PHE A 70 12.98 16.80 -0.99
N SER A 71 12.49 16.36 -2.16
CA SER A 71 12.91 15.07 -2.73
C SER A 71 14.37 15.09 -3.20
N VAL A 72 14.83 16.20 -3.81
CA VAL A 72 16.23 16.37 -4.21
C VAL A 72 17.14 16.44 -3.00
N VAL A 73 16.78 17.23 -1.98
CA VAL A 73 17.54 17.33 -0.72
C VAL A 73 17.57 15.99 0.01
N GLY A 74 16.43 15.28 0.07
CA GLY A 74 16.33 13.96 0.69
C GLY A 74 17.17 12.90 -0.03
N ALA A 75 17.11 12.85 -1.36
CA ALA A 75 17.92 11.92 -2.15
C ALA A 75 19.42 12.18 -1.99
N TYR A 76 19.83 13.46 -1.97
CA TYR A 76 21.23 13.82 -1.79
C TYR A 76 21.73 13.55 -0.35
N SER A 77 20.89 13.79 0.67
CA SER A 77 21.28 13.67 2.09
C SER A 77 21.60 12.24 2.53
N LEU A 78 21.00 11.21 1.92
CA LEU A 78 21.18 9.83 2.34
C LEU A 78 22.59 9.27 2.06
N ASN A 79 23.12 9.50 0.86
CA ASN A 79 24.42 8.93 0.45
C ASN A 79 25.43 9.99 -0.04
N ASN A 80 25.09 11.28 -0.04
CA ASN A 80 25.90 12.37 -0.64
C ASN A 80 26.37 12.07 -2.07
N ASN A 81 25.60 11.25 -2.81
CA ASN A 81 25.95 10.83 -4.16
C ASN A 81 25.08 11.57 -5.19
N PRO A 82 25.67 12.29 -6.18
CA PRO A 82 24.89 12.95 -7.23
C PRO A 82 24.11 11.95 -8.11
N LEU A 83 24.51 10.68 -8.17
CA LEU A 83 23.82 9.63 -8.92
C LEU A 83 22.40 9.41 -8.38
N ASP A 84 22.19 9.49 -7.07
CA ASP A 84 20.88 9.32 -6.43
C ASP A 84 19.89 10.42 -6.87
N VAL A 85 20.40 11.63 -7.11
CA VAL A 85 19.60 12.75 -7.64
C VAL A 85 19.22 12.50 -9.10
N VAL A 86 20.12 11.97 -9.91
CA VAL A 86 19.82 11.60 -11.31
C VAL A 86 18.76 10.50 -11.38
N VAL A 87 18.88 9.47 -10.55
CA VAL A 87 17.89 8.39 -10.45
C VAL A 87 16.55 8.94 -9.97
N MET A 88 16.55 9.83 -8.97
CA MET A 88 15.34 10.49 -8.48
C MET A 88 14.63 11.29 -9.58
N ILE A 89 15.36 12.06 -10.38
CA ILE A 89 14.80 12.79 -11.53
C ILE A 89 14.26 11.82 -12.59
N ALA A 90 14.99 10.76 -12.92
CA ALA A 90 14.56 9.76 -13.89
C ALA A 90 13.25 9.08 -13.47
N PHE A 91 13.14 8.66 -12.20
CA PHE A 91 11.91 8.08 -11.65
C PHE A 91 10.80 9.12 -11.48
N GLY A 92 11.12 10.40 -11.24
CA GLY A 92 10.16 11.50 -11.24
C GLY A 92 9.51 11.70 -12.61
N ILE A 93 10.31 11.68 -13.69
CA ILE A 93 9.82 11.74 -15.07
C ILE A 93 8.97 10.51 -15.41
N LEU A 94 9.43 9.31 -15.01
CA LEU A 94 8.66 8.08 -15.17
C LEU A 94 7.29 8.19 -14.47
N GLY A 95 7.26 8.67 -13.23
CA GLY A 95 6.03 8.91 -12.48
C GLY A 95 5.10 9.92 -13.15
N PHE A 96 5.65 11.00 -13.73
CA PHE A 96 4.87 11.97 -14.51
C PHE A 96 4.26 11.34 -15.77
N ALA A 97 5.01 10.49 -16.49
CA ALA A 97 4.49 9.73 -17.62
C ALA A 97 3.35 8.80 -17.17
N MET A 98 3.51 8.06 -16.07
CA MET A 98 2.47 7.18 -15.55
C MET A 98 1.19 7.91 -15.16
N LYS A 99 1.32 9.13 -14.61
CA LYS A 99 0.17 10.01 -14.33
C LYS A 99 -0.57 10.42 -15.61
N ARG A 100 0.15 10.64 -16.72
CA ARG A 100 -0.45 10.93 -18.05
C ARG A 100 -1.18 9.73 -18.66
N LEU A 101 -0.80 8.52 -18.26
CA LEU A 101 -1.41 7.25 -18.71
C LEU A 101 -2.56 6.79 -17.78
N ASP A 102 -3.02 7.64 -16.85
CA ASP A 102 -4.07 7.32 -15.86
C ASP A 102 -3.78 6.06 -15.02
N TYR A 103 -2.51 5.72 -14.82
CA TYR A 103 -2.16 4.64 -13.91
C TYR A 103 -2.38 5.07 -12.46
N PRO A 104 -3.05 4.25 -11.63
CA PRO A 104 -3.28 4.58 -10.24
C PRO A 104 -1.95 4.58 -9.47
N ALA A 105 -1.45 5.77 -9.14
CA ALA A 105 -0.19 5.96 -8.40
C ALA A 105 -0.18 5.20 -7.05
N ALA A 106 -1.33 5.12 -6.38
CA ALA A 106 -1.49 4.38 -5.14
C ALA A 106 -1.15 2.89 -5.28
N GLY A 107 -1.54 2.25 -6.40
CA GLY A 107 -1.23 0.84 -6.65
C GLY A 107 0.26 0.59 -6.85
N LEU A 108 0.97 1.53 -7.48
CA LEU A 108 2.40 1.45 -7.70
C LEU A 108 3.20 1.59 -6.39
N ILE A 109 2.85 2.59 -5.57
CA ILE A 109 3.47 2.79 -4.25
C ILE A 109 3.23 1.56 -3.37
N LEU A 110 2.01 1.03 -3.37
CA LEU A 110 1.68 -0.18 -2.61
C LEU A 110 2.50 -1.37 -3.10
N GLY A 111 2.64 -1.57 -4.41
CA GLY A 111 3.49 -2.61 -4.98
C GLY A 111 4.97 -2.45 -4.61
N LEU A 112 5.49 -1.22 -4.61
CA LEU A 112 6.88 -0.92 -4.25
C LEU A 112 7.18 -1.25 -2.77
N VAL A 113 6.24 -0.94 -1.86
CA VAL A 113 6.41 -1.21 -0.42
C VAL A 113 6.17 -2.69 -0.10
N LEU A 114 5.15 -3.31 -0.72
CA LEU A 114 4.82 -4.72 -0.48
C LEU A 114 5.77 -5.69 -1.18
N GLY A 115 6.39 -5.29 -2.30
CA GLY A 115 7.28 -6.14 -3.09
C GLY A 115 8.43 -6.74 -2.28
N PRO A 116 9.25 -5.94 -1.59
CA PRO A 116 10.32 -6.44 -0.72
C PRO A 116 9.81 -7.36 0.39
N LEU A 117 8.63 -7.06 0.95
CA LEU A 117 8.03 -7.86 2.00
C LEU A 117 7.55 -9.22 1.47
N ALA A 118 6.99 -9.24 0.26
CA ALA A 118 6.58 -10.43 -0.46
C ALA A 118 7.79 -11.29 -0.85
N GLU A 119 8.83 -10.70 -1.43
CA GLU A 119 10.09 -11.38 -1.78
C GLU A 119 10.75 -11.98 -0.54
N LYS A 120 10.81 -11.24 0.57
CA LYS A 120 11.36 -11.75 1.84
C LYS A 120 10.55 -12.92 2.37
N SER A 121 9.22 -12.84 2.31
CA SER A 121 8.33 -13.92 2.76
C SER A 121 8.41 -15.15 1.86
N LEU A 122 8.56 -14.95 0.54
CA LEU A 122 8.77 -16.00 -0.44
C LEU A 122 10.10 -16.72 -0.19
N ARG A 123 11.20 -15.96 -0.08
CA ARG A 123 12.52 -16.50 0.26
C ARG A 123 12.51 -17.25 1.57
N GLN A 124 11.91 -16.66 2.61
CA GLN A 124 11.79 -17.32 3.91
C GLN A 124 11.06 -18.66 3.80
N SER A 125 9.96 -18.71 3.04
CA SER A 125 9.18 -19.93 2.82
C SER A 125 9.97 -20.99 2.05
N LEU A 126 10.72 -20.58 1.01
CA LEU A 126 11.57 -21.49 0.22
C LEU A 126 12.76 -22.01 1.04
N THR A 127 13.37 -21.19 1.90
CA THR A 127 14.45 -21.61 2.80
C THR A 127 13.95 -22.62 3.84
N LEU A 128 12.75 -22.39 4.41
CA LEU A 128 12.09 -23.36 5.29
C LEU A 128 11.78 -24.68 4.58
N SER A 129 11.51 -24.62 3.27
CA SER A 129 11.27 -25.77 2.40
C SER A 129 12.53 -26.51 1.93
N ARG A 130 13.73 -25.98 2.20
CA ARG A 130 14.98 -26.42 1.55
C ARG A 130 14.92 -26.37 0.01
N GLY A 131 14.18 -25.40 -0.54
CA GLY A 131 14.10 -25.15 -1.99
C GLY A 131 12.98 -25.90 -2.73
N ASP A 132 12.13 -26.66 -2.04
CA ASP A 132 11.07 -27.42 -2.68
C ASP A 132 9.81 -26.54 -2.90
N TRP A 133 9.42 -26.32 -4.17
CA TRP A 133 8.25 -25.50 -4.54
C TRP A 133 6.91 -26.18 -4.19
N SER A 134 6.96 -27.47 -3.85
CA SER A 134 5.81 -28.27 -3.43
C SER A 134 5.19 -27.81 -2.11
N ILE A 135 5.84 -26.95 -1.33
CA ILE A 135 5.28 -26.39 -0.08
C ILE A 135 4.03 -25.54 -0.29
N PHE A 136 3.91 -24.88 -1.44
CA PHE A 136 2.71 -24.10 -1.76
C PHE A 136 1.48 -24.98 -1.97
N PHE A 137 1.65 -26.26 -2.31
CA PHE A 137 0.57 -27.22 -2.55
C PHE A 137 0.38 -28.22 -1.41
N THR A 138 1.43 -28.55 -0.65
CA THR A 138 1.33 -29.48 0.50
C THR A 138 0.71 -28.82 1.73
N ARG A 139 0.79 -27.50 1.88
CA ARG A 139 0.07 -26.77 2.94
C ARG A 139 -1.31 -26.33 2.45
N PRO A 140 -2.41 -26.90 2.96
CA PRO A 140 -3.77 -26.61 2.46
C PRO A 140 -4.14 -25.12 2.57
N ILE A 141 -3.68 -24.42 3.63
CA ILE A 141 -3.89 -22.98 3.77
C ILE A 141 -3.12 -22.17 2.71
N ALA A 142 -1.89 -22.56 2.38
CA ALA A 142 -1.10 -21.88 1.36
C ALA A 142 -1.70 -22.09 -0.03
N ALA A 143 -2.17 -23.30 -0.33
CA ALA A 143 -2.83 -23.63 -1.59
C ALA A 143 -4.11 -22.81 -1.79
N VAL A 144 -4.98 -22.74 -0.78
CA VAL A 144 -6.22 -21.94 -0.85
C VAL A 144 -5.91 -20.45 -1.03
N LEU A 145 -4.96 -19.90 -0.27
CA LEU A 145 -4.56 -18.50 -0.41
C LEU A 145 -3.94 -18.19 -1.77
N MET A 146 -3.15 -19.12 -2.33
CA MET A 146 -2.55 -18.95 -3.66
C MET A 146 -3.60 -18.99 -4.76
N VAL A 147 -4.57 -19.90 -4.70
CA VAL A 147 -5.70 -19.93 -5.63
C VAL A 147 -6.52 -18.64 -5.52
N LEU A 148 -6.82 -18.16 -4.32
CA LEU A 148 -7.53 -16.90 -4.11
C LEU A 148 -6.75 -15.69 -4.64
N ALA A 149 -5.43 -15.65 -4.45
CA ALA A 149 -4.58 -14.58 -4.96
C ALA A 149 -4.57 -14.54 -6.49
N VAL A 150 -4.42 -15.70 -7.14
CA VAL A 150 -4.49 -15.81 -8.61
C VAL A 150 -5.89 -15.44 -9.12
N ALA A 151 -6.94 -15.91 -8.46
CA ALA A 151 -8.32 -15.56 -8.79
C ALA A 151 -8.55 -14.04 -8.66
N ALA A 152 -8.10 -13.41 -7.58
CA ALA A 152 -8.22 -11.97 -7.36
C ALA A 152 -7.41 -11.14 -8.37
N LEU A 153 -6.25 -11.63 -8.80
CA LEU A 153 -5.43 -10.97 -9.83
C LEU A 153 -6.10 -11.05 -11.21
N LEU A 154 -6.69 -12.20 -11.55
CA LEU A 154 -7.36 -12.43 -12.83
C LEU A 154 -8.78 -11.86 -12.90
N TRP A 155 -9.44 -11.68 -11.76
CA TRP A 155 -10.78 -11.11 -11.65
C TRP A 155 -10.97 -9.76 -12.37
N PRO A 156 -10.10 -8.73 -12.18
CA PRO A 156 -10.24 -7.47 -12.89
C PRO A 156 -9.95 -7.58 -14.40
N LEU A 157 -9.09 -8.50 -14.84
CA LEU A 157 -8.84 -8.75 -16.27
C LEU A 157 -10.04 -9.45 -16.92
N ALA A 158 -10.60 -10.47 -16.26
CA ALA A 158 -11.80 -11.18 -16.72
C ALA A 158 -13.01 -10.24 -16.79
N ARG A 159 -13.19 -9.38 -15.78
CA ARG A 159 -14.26 -8.36 -15.78
C ARG A 159 -14.10 -7.35 -16.90
N LYS A 160 -12.88 -6.86 -17.17
CA LYS A 160 -12.62 -5.95 -18.29
C LYS A 160 -12.89 -6.61 -19.65
N ALA A 161 -12.55 -7.90 -19.82
CA ALA A 161 -12.82 -8.66 -21.03
C ALA A 161 -14.33 -8.91 -21.26
N LEU A 162 -15.06 -9.31 -20.22
CA LEU A 162 -16.52 -9.51 -20.30
C LEU A 162 -17.28 -8.21 -20.58
N VAL A 163 -16.92 -7.10 -19.92
CA VAL A 163 -17.57 -5.80 -20.14
C VAL A 163 -17.27 -5.24 -21.54
N ARG A 164 -16.06 -5.46 -22.08
CA ARG A 164 -15.73 -5.13 -23.48
C ARG A 164 -16.58 -5.93 -24.46
N SER A 165 -16.82 -7.21 -24.18
CA SER A 165 -17.63 -8.08 -25.04
C SER A 165 -19.13 -7.77 -24.97
N ALA A 166 -19.64 -7.24 -23.85
CA ALA A 166 -21.03 -6.81 -23.72
C ALA A 166 -21.30 -5.52 -24.52
N ARG A 167 -20.44 -4.50 -24.38
CA ARG A 167 -20.56 -3.23 -25.11
C ARG A 167 -20.47 -3.37 -26.63
N ASN A 168 -19.68 -4.33 -27.12
CA ASN A 168 -19.52 -4.60 -28.54
C ASN A 168 -20.72 -5.37 -29.17
N ARG A 169 -21.54 -6.02 -28.34
CA ARG A 169 -22.79 -6.65 -28.80
C ARG A 169 -23.93 -5.63 -28.91
N GLU A 170 -23.93 -4.63 -28.04
CA GLU A 170 -24.96 -3.59 -28.00
C GLU A 170 -24.89 -2.65 -29.21
N MET A 171 -23.70 -2.14 -29.56
CA MET A 171 -23.51 -1.32 -30.78
C MET A 171 -23.91 -2.07 -32.06
N ARG A 172 -23.64 -3.37 -32.13
CA ARG A 172 -23.95 -4.21 -33.30
C ARG A 172 -25.45 -4.53 -33.44
N ASN A 173 -26.23 -4.38 -32.37
CA ASN A 173 -27.68 -4.50 -32.41
C ASN A 173 -28.33 -3.16 -32.79
N VAL A 174 -27.80 -2.04 -32.29
CA VAL A 174 -28.25 -0.69 -32.66
C VAL A 174 -28.02 -0.42 -34.15
N GLU A 175 -26.87 -0.80 -34.72
CA GLU A 175 -26.61 -0.71 -36.17
C GLU A 175 -27.63 -1.51 -37.00
N ARG A 176 -28.07 -2.67 -36.50
CA ARG A 176 -29.08 -3.51 -37.18
C ARG A 176 -30.49 -2.96 -37.06
N GLU A 177 -30.80 -2.23 -36.00
CA GLU A 177 -32.09 -1.55 -35.80
C GLU A 177 -32.19 -0.30 -36.67
N VAL A 178 -31.13 0.51 -36.71
CA VAL A 178 -31.06 1.72 -37.55
C VAL A 178 -31.18 1.34 -39.04
N GLN A 179 -30.57 0.22 -39.45
CA GLN A 179 -30.64 -0.25 -40.84
C GLN A 179 -31.97 -0.91 -41.21
N ARG A 180 -32.79 -1.31 -40.24
CA ARG A 180 -34.18 -1.75 -40.46
C ARG A 180 -35.15 -0.58 -40.50
N SER A 181 -34.91 0.46 -39.71
CA SER A 181 -35.76 1.65 -39.66
C SER A 181 -35.59 2.58 -40.86
N GLY A 182 -34.40 2.64 -41.47
CA GLY A 182 -34.13 3.48 -42.66
C GLY A 182 -34.45 2.84 -44.01
N GLY A 183 -35.09 1.66 -44.02
CA GLY A 183 -35.49 0.95 -45.24
C GLY A 183 -37.00 0.95 -45.51
N GLU A 184 -37.79 1.63 -44.65
CA GLU A 184 -39.25 1.71 -44.73
C GLU A 184 -39.77 3.12 -45.13
N GLU A 185 -38.87 4.04 -45.51
CA GLU A 185 -39.21 5.35 -46.12
C GLU A 185 -38.97 5.35 -47.63
#